data_AF-A0A511Y8N2-F1
#
_entry.id   AF-A0A511Y8N2-F1
#
_cell.length_a   1.000
_cell.length_b   1.000
_cell.length_c   1.000
_cell.angle_alpha   90.00
_cell.angle_beta   90.00
_cell.angle_gamma   90.00
#
_symmetry.space_group_name_H-M   'P 1'
#
loop_
_entity.id
_entity.type
_entity.pdbx_description
1 polymer ?
#
loop_
_entity_poly.entity_id
_entity_poly.type
_entity_poly.pdbx_seq_one_letter_code
_entity_poly.pdbx_strand_id
1 'polypeptide(L)'
;MRDLCNQVYISARKTIEDVKNNYKYLDGLYSLVVNNNGESPYYKKAKTQFGKLTKEMFINSIKNKKIIFVLAVLDTSTSKRSLVNDISKFNSNIAKFTLIDLSKNMRNLGVNFQILQLDK
;
A
#
# COMPACT_ATOMS: atom_id res chain seq x y z
N MET A 1 -9.18 6.27 7.61
CA MET A 1 -8.10 5.45 8.22
C MET A 1 -8.42 3.97 8.24
N ARG A 2 -9.57 3.55 8.79
CA ARG A 2 -9.98 2.14 8.82
C ARG A 2 -9.95 1.45 7.45
N ASP A 3 -10.63 2.03 6.48
CA ASP A 3 -10.71 1.43 5.14
C ASP A 3 -9.36 1.40 4.44
N LEU A 4 -8.55 2.44 4.62
CA LEU A 4 -7.17 2.48 4.10
C LEU A 4 -6.30 1.38 4.71
N CYS A 5 -6.35 1.18 6.03
CA CYS A 5 -5.63 0.09 6.67
C CYS A 5 -6.10 -1.28 6.16
N ASN A 6 -7.40 -1.46 5.97
CA ASN A 6 -7.95 -2.68 5.42
C ASN A 6 -7.49 -2.93 3.97
N GLN A 7 -7.45 -1.87 3.14
CA GLN A 7 -6.91 -1.94 1.78
C GLN A 7 -5.44 -2.35 1.77
N VAL A 8 -4.61 -1.80 2.66
CA VAL A 8 -3.19 -2.18 2.81
C VAL A 8 -3.08 -3.65 3.19
N TYR A 9 -3.83 -4.09 4.19
CA TYR A 9 -3.83 -5.49 4.64
C TYR A 9 -4.23 -6.46 3.53
N ILE A 10 -5.34 -6.18 2.83
CA ILE A 10 -5.83 -7.02 1.73
C ILE A 10 -4.80 -7.06 0.59
N SER A 11 -4.19 -5.91 0.26
CA SER A 11 -3.18 -5.84 -0.79
C SER A 11 -1.97 -6.68 -0.42
N ALA A 12 -1.44 -6.55 0.80
CA ALA A 12 -0.32 -7.33 1.27
C ALA A 12 -0.60 -8.83 1.25
N ARG A 13 -1.73 -9.23 1.81
CA ARG A 13 -2.17 -10.63 1.81
C ARG A 13 -2.27 -11.18 0.39
N LYS A 14 -2.97 -10.49 -0.51
CA LYS A 14 -3.15 -10.95 -1.89
C LYS A 14 -1.82 -11.07 -2.62
N THR A 15 -0.93 -10.08 -2.52
CA THR A 15 0.38 -10.11 -3.19
C THR A 15 1.24 -11.30 -2.74
N ILE A 16 1.19 -11.68 -1.46
CA ILE A 16 1.98 -12.79 -0.92
C ILE A 16 1.37 -14.14 -1.28
N GLU A 17 0.04 -14.26 -1.17
CA GLU A 17 -0.69 -15.47 -1.53
C GLU A 17 -0.59 -15.75 -3.03
N ASP A 18 -0.40 -14.72 -3.87
CA ASP A 18 -0.38 -14.85 -5.32
C ASP A 18 0.78 -15.71 -5.84
N VAL A 19 1.87 -15.84 -5.07
CA VAL A 19 2.98 -16.74 -5.38
C VAL A 19 2.47 -18.18 -5.56
N LYS A 20 1.48 -18.60 -4.75
CA LYS A 20 0.88 -19.94 -4.82
C LYS A 20 -0.08 -20.08 -6.00
N ASN A 21 -0.55 -18.97 -6.56
CA ASN A 21 -1.54 -18.92 -7.64
C ASN A 21 -0.93 -18.57 -8.99
N ASN A 22 0.40 -18.74 -9.15
CA ASN A 22 1.13 -18.39 -10.36
C ASN A 22 0.93 -16.93 -10.80
N TYR A 23 0.89 -16.01 -9.83
CA TYR A 23 0.83 -14.56 -10.05
C TYR A 23 -0.42 -14.04 -10.80
N LYS A 24 -1.55 -14.75 -10.70
CA LYS A 24 -2.83 -14.37 -11.35
C LYS A 24 -3.38 -13.02 -10.86
N TYR A 25 -3.21 -12.69 -9.58
CA TYR A 25 -3.66 -11.40 -9.06
C TYR A 25 -2.83 -10.24 -9.61
N LEU A 26 -1.50 -10.38 -9.66
CA LEU A 26 -0.62 -9.39 -10.29
C LEU A 26 -0.90 -9.24 -11.79
N ASP A 27 -1.22 -10.33 -12.50
CA ASP A 27 -1.66 -10.28 -13.90
C ASP A 27 -2.95 -9.45 -14.06
N GLY A 28 -3.94 -9.68 -13.19
CA GLY A 28 -5.17 -8.89 -13.16
C GLY A 28 -4.91 -7.41 -12.89
N LEU A 29 -4.02 -7.09 -11.94
CA LEU A 29 -3.63 -5.70 -11.64
C LEU A 29 -2.96 -5.02 -12.82
N TYR A 30 -2.02 -5.69 -13.48
CA TYR A 30 -1.38 -5.18 -14.69
C TYR A 30 -2.42 -4.88 -15.78
N SER A 31 -3.31 -5.84 -16.02
CA SER A 31 -4.37 -5.72 -17.03
C SER A 31 -5.32 -4.57 -16.73
N LEU A 32 -5.66 -4.36 -15.45
CA LEU A 32 -6.52 -3.26 -15.02
C LEU A 32 -5.88 -1.89 -15.28
N VAL A 33 -4.57 -1.74 -15.08
CA VAL A 33 -3.87 -0.47 -15.35
C VAL A 33 -3.72 -0.23 -16.85
N VAL A 34 -3.30 -1.23 -17.62
CA VAL A 34 -3.11 -1.08 -19.08
C VAL A 34 -4.43 -0.84 -19.81
N ASN A 35 -5.50 -1.52 -19.39
CA ASN A 35 -6.82 -1.40 -20.01
C ASN A 35 -7.68 -0.30 -19.37
N ASN A 36 -7.12 0.52 -18.48
CA ASN A 36 -7.89 1.60 -17.86
C ASN A 36 -8.33 2.64 -18.92
N ASN A 37 -9.55 3.16 -18.74
CA ASN A 37 -10.17 4.20 -19.57
C ASN A 37 -10.43 5.48 -18.78
N GLY A 38 -9.70 5.69 -17.67
CA GLY A 38 -9.91 6.86 -16.82
C GLY A 38 -9.38 8.13 -17.48
N GLU A 39 -10.16 9.21 -17.41
CA GLU A 39 -9.80 10.47 -18.08
C GLU A 39 -8.92 11.40 -17.23
N SER A 40 -8.85 11.12 -15.92
CA SER A 40 -8.07 11.95 -14.99
C SER A 40 -6.57 11.89 -15.30
N PRO A 41 -5.79 12.93 -14.96
CA PRO A 41 -4.35 12.94 -15.16
C PRO A 41 -3.62 11.73 -14.54
N TYR A 42 -4.13 11.24 -13.40
CA TYR A 42 -3.62 10.06 -12.72
C TYR A 42 -3.69 8.81 -13.61
N TYR A 43 -4.89 8.52 -14.16
CA TYR A 43 -5.14 7.34 -14.97
C TYR A 43 -4.34 7.35 -16.28
N LYS A 44 -4.26 8.51 -16.93
CA LYS A 44 -3.43 8.73 -18.11
C LYS A 44 -1.96 8.45 -17.81
N LYS A 45 -1.42 9.04 -16.73
CA LYS A 45 -0.01 8.86 -16.32
C LYS A 45 0.31 7.41 -15.97
N ALA A 46 -0.57 6.73 -15.22
CA ALA A 46 -0.42 5.32 -14.88
C ALA A 46 -0.35 4.46 -16.16
N LYS A 47 -1.25 4.67 -17.13
CA LYS A 47 -1.23 3.95 -18.41
C LYS A 47 0.08 4.18 -19.17
N THR A 48 0.54 5.42 -19.24
CA THR A 48 1.81 5.78 -19.91
C THR A 48 3.02 5.11 -19.25
N GLN A 49 3.07 5.03 -17.91
CA GLN A 49 4.16 4.35 -17.19
C GLN A 49 4.25 2.86 -17.51
N PHE A 50 3.11 2.22 -17.75
CA PHE A 50 3.04 0.80 -18.13
C PHE A 50 3.20 0.57 -19.64
N GLY A 51 3.19 1.62 -20.47
CA GLY A 51 3.25 1.49 -21.93
C GLY A 51 4.54 0.85 -22.48
N LYS A 52 5.64 0.84 -21.70
CA LYS A 52 6.91 0.18 -22.06
C LYS A 52 7.19 -1.10 -21.29
N LEU A 53 6.33 -1.44 -20.33
CA LEU A 53 6.59 -2.48 -19.36
C LEU A 53 5.68 -3.65 -19.69
N THR A 54 6.26 -4.80 -20.06
CA THR A 54 5.42 -5.98 -20.34
C THR A 54 4.87 -6.56 -19.04
N LYS A 55 3.80 -7.35 -19.16
CA LYS A 55 3.22 -8.12 -18.05
C LYS A 55 4.27 -8.96 -17.32
N GLU A 56 5.13 -9.65 -18.07
CA GLU A 56 6.18 -10.49 -17.51
C GLU A 56 7.22 -9.66 -16.76
N MET A 57 7.62 -8.51 -17.31
CA MET A 57 8.51 -7.57 -16.62
C MET A 57 7.89 -7.05 -15.32
N PHE A 58 6.58 -6.77 -15.31
CA PHE A 58 5.86 -6.37 -14.09
C PHE A 58 5.92 -7.45 -13.02
N ILE A 59 5.50 -8.66 -13.34
CA ILE A 59 5.48 -9.78 -12.39
C ILE A 59 6.91 -10.06 -11.89
N ASN A 60 7.90 -10.09 -12.77
CA ASN A 60 9.30 -10.33 -12.42
C ASN A 60 9.92 -9.22 -11.56
N SER A 61 9.40 -7.98 -11.65
CA SER A 61 9.85 -6.88 -10.77
C SER A 61 9.44 -7.09 -9.31
N ILE A 62 8.42 -7.91 -9.06
CA ILE A 62 7.86 -8.19 -7.73
C ILE A 62 8.28 -9.59 -7.25
N LYS A 63 8.34 -10.55 -8.17
CA LYS A 63 8.69 -11.95 -7.90
C LYS A 63 10.02 -12.07 -7.17
N ASN A 64 10.05 -12.89 -6.12
CA ASN A 64 11.21 -13.17 -5.27
C ASN A 64 11.87 -11.92 -4.63
N LYS A 65 11.20 -10.77 -4.63
CA LYS A 65 11.64 -9.57 -3.91
C LYS A 65 11.03 -9.54 -2.52
N LYS A 66 11.78 -8.99 -1.57
CA LYS A 66 11.24 -8.65 -0.24
C LYS A 66 10.37 -7.40 -0.38
N ILE A 67 9.06 -7.58 -0.31
CA ILE A 67 8.10 -6.48 -0.41
C ILE A 67 7.92 -5.84 0.96
N ILE A 68 8.03 -4.51 1.00
CA ILE A 68 7.79 -3.70 2.20
C ILE A 68 6.55 -2.85 1.93
N PHE A 69 5.57 -2.96 2.82
CA PHE A 69 4.38 -2.13 2.74
C PHE A 69 4.57 -0.91 3.63
N VAL A 70 4.40 0.28 3.04
CA VAL A 70 4.53 1.55 3.76
C VAL A 70 3.20 2.27 3.73
N LEU A 71 2.67 2.58 4.91
CA LEU A 71 1.54 3.49 5.06
C LEU A 71 2.09 4.88 5.37
N ALA A 72 2.05 5.75 4.36
CA ALA A 72 2.42 7.15 4.52
C ALA A 72 1.20 7.99 4.91
N VAL A 73 1.33 8.85 5.91
CA VAL A 73 0.31 9.82 6.29
C VAL A 73 0.91 11.23 6.33
N LEU A 74 0.22 12.19 5.71
CA LEU A 74 0.58 13.60 5.78
C LEU A 74 0.02 14.20 7.07
N ASP A 75 0.89 14.69 7.96
CA ASP A 75 0.42 15.48 9.09
C ASP A 75 0.15 16.91 8.63
N THR A 76 -1.11 17.31 8.70
CA THR A 76 -1.56 18.66 8.35
C THR A 76 -1.69 19.56 9.59
N SER A 77 -1.29 19.08 10.76
CA SER A 77 -1.29 19.87 11.99
C SER A 77 -0.33 21.05 11.90
N THR A 78 -0.72 22.16 12.52
CA THR A 78 0.16 23.32 12.75
C THR A 78 1.16 23.07 13.89
N SER A 79 0.94 22.05 14.71
CA SER A 79 1.84 21.68 15.81
C SER A 79 2.77 20.55 15.40
N LYS A 80 4.07 20.66 15.73
CA LYS A 80 5.02 19.54 15.57
C LYS A 80 4.66 18.41 16.52
N ARG A 81 4.33 17.25 15.96
CA ARG A 81 4.08 15.99 16.67
C ARG A 81 4.56 14.82 15.82
N SER A 82 4.94 13.73 16.46
CA SER A 82 5.33 12.50 15.77
C SER A 82 4.36 11.37 16.07
N LEU A 83 3.94 10.60 15.08
CA LEU A 83 3.18 9.36 15.30
C LEU A 83 3.94 8.36 16.18
N VAL A 84 5.27 8.34 16.10
CA VAL A 84 6.11 7.40 16.85
C VAL A 84 6.22 7.83 18.30
N ASN A 85 6.45 9.12 18.55
CA ASN A 85 6.77 9.61 19.90
C ASN A 85 5.57 10.27 20.62
N ASP A 86 4.55 10.71 19.88
CA ASP A 86 3.46 11.56 20.37
C ASP A 86 2.07 11.02 20.00
N ILE A 87 1.89 9.70 19.93
CA ILE A 87 0.61 9.06 19.54
C ILE A 87 -0.59 9.57 20.39
N SER A 88 -0.35 9.99 21.64
CA SER A 88 -1.36 10.59 22.52
C SER A 88 -1.87 11.94 22.02
N LYS A 89 -1.05 12.73 21.32
CA LYS A 89 -1.39 14.04 20.73
C LYS A 89 -2.26 13.94 19.47
N PHE A 90 -2.61 12.72 19.03
CA PHE A 90 -3.56 12.49 17.95
C PHE A 90 -4.97 12.28 18.53
N ASN A 91 -5.95 13.05 18.05
CA ASN A 91 -7.30 13.05 18.62
C ASN A 91 -8.11 11.79 18.28
N SER A 92 -7.80 11.10 17.17
CA SER A 92 -8.59 9.95 16.73
C SER A 92 -8.11 8.65 17.37
N ASN A 93 -8.81 8.20 18.41
CA ASN A 93 -8.57 6.88 19.03
C ASN A 93 -8.84 5.72 18.05
N ILE A 94 -9.84 5.87 17.16
CA ILE A 94 -10.15 4.88 16.13
C ILE A 94 -8.98 4.73 15.15
N ALA A 95 -8.36 5.83 14.73
CA ALA A 95 -7.19 5.79 13.84
C ALA A 95 -6.01 5.09 14.52
N LYS A 96 -5.71 5.41 15.79
CA LYS A 96 -4.66 4.76 16.58
C LYS A 96 -4.87 3.25 16.67
N PHE A 97 -6.07 2.83 17.07
CA PHE A 97 -6.40 1.41 17.21
C PHE A 97 -6.27 0.66 15.88
N THR A 98 -6.77 1.26 14.79
CA THR A 98 -6.67 0.65 13.45
C THR A 98 -5.21 0.47 13.01
N LEU A 99 -4.32 1.42 13.29
CA LEU A 99 -2.89 1.32 12.96
C LEU A 99 -2.19 0.21 13.74
N ILE A 100 -2.52 0.07 15.03
CA ILE A 100 -2.00 -0.99 15.88
C ILE A 100 -2.47 -2.35 15.38
N ASP A 101 -3.77 -2.47 15.07
CA ASP A 101 -4.36 -3.71 14.56
C ASP A 101 -3.75 -4.11 13.20
N LEU A 102 -3.62 -3.16 12.27
CA LEU A 102 -2.92 -3.37 11.00
C LEU A 102 -1.48 -3.85 11.23
N SER A 103 -0.72 -3.21 12.11
CA SER A 103 0.66 -3.60 12.40
C SER A 103 0.75 -5.02 12.98
N LYS A 104 -0.22 -5.42 13.80
CA LYS A 104 -0.31 -6.80 14.32
C LYS A 104 -0.63 -7.78 13.20
N ASN A 105 -1.62 -7.49 12.37
CA ASN A 105 -2.05 -8.35 11.27
C ASN A 105 -0.93 -8.52 10.23
N MET A 106 -0.19 -7.46 9.89
CA MET A 106 0.95 -7.52 8.97
C MET A 106 2.09 -8.36 9.51
N ARG A 107 2.41 -8.27 10.82
CA ARG A 107 3.40 -9.14 11.47
C ARG A 107 2.98 -10.61 11.43
N ASN A 108 1.71 -10.91 11.68
CA ASN A 108 1.19 -12.28 11.61
C ASN A 108 1.28 -12.87 10.19
N LEU A 109 1.16 -12.03 9.17
CA LEU A 109 1.38 -12.44 7.76
C LEU A 109 2.88 -12.57 7.40
N GLY A 110 3.81 -12.25 8.30
CA GLY A 110 5.25 -12.23 8.01
C GLY A 110 5.67 -11.07 7.11
N VAL A 111 4.88 -9.99 7.06
CA VAL A 111 5.12 -8.83 6.17
C VAL A 111 5.83 -7.73 6.91
N ASN A 112 6.86 -7.17 6.26
CA ASN A 112 7.49 -5.96 6.76
C ASN A 112 6.59 -4.76 6.47
N PHE A 113 6.05 -4.17 7.54
CA PHE A 113 5.16 -3.02 7.48
C PHE A 113 5.78 -1.83 8.20
N GLN A 114 5.71 -0.66 7.57
CA GLN A 114 6.20 0.60 8.11
C GLN A 114 5.11 1.66 8.06
N ILE A 115 5.10 2.53 9.06
CA ILE A 115 4.28 3.73 9.08
C ILE A 115 5.23 4.91 8.93
N LEU A 116 4.97 5.75 7.93
CA LEU A 116 5.74 6.96 7.68
C LEU A 116 4.84 8.18 7.88
N GLN A 117 5.30 9.13 8.68
CA GLN A 117 4.70 10.45 8.76
C GLN A 117 5.44 11.38 7.78
N LEU A 118 4.70 12.05 6.91
CA LEU A 118 5.20 13.12 6.07
C LEU A 118 4.87 14.44 6.75
N ASP A 119 5.87 15.30 6.90
CA ASP A 119 5.70 16.67 7.35
C ASP A 119 5.33 17.56 6.15
N LYS A 120 4.58 18.63 6.41
CA LYS A 120 4.19 19.62 5.40
C LYS A 120 5.28 20.64 5.14
#